data_AF-A0A8G1VJH6-F1
#
_entry.id   AF-A0A8G1VJH6-F1
#
_cell.length_a   1.000
_cell.length_b   1.000
_cell.length_c   1.000
_cell.angle_alpha   90.00
_cell.angle_beta   90.00
_cell.angle_gamma   90.00
#
_symmetry.space_group_name_H-M   'P 1'
#
loop_
_entity.id
_entity.type
_entity.pdbx_description
1 polymer ?
#
loop_
_entity_poly.entity_id
_entity_poly.type
_entity_poly.pdbx_seq_one_letter_code
_entity_poly.pdbx_strand_id
1 'polypeptide(L)'
;MSAKLILPALSLFTLYAIWYYADANGLLELARRSIERKTLPGSDVPLRTVYTGLPRLDHLLTTLTTFFWPTTDGSHPALTLHTLGFAGTFGSAWILITLESWRQGNAWTLAAYPLIFGLSAQTLTFAFAAPLYCALQLTTSITSTSPTATNIHIPKTILTTLPLVFTVSYIIPSALMVLPISSTITTDLKQLFIALWQPFPAYISILLTLSHALFSPFTSTPKPTQKNHNLSSLRFIYAFAFFNTLIPHLVTLTVSLSTILAPAILSPEYRTPLHPSIVFGIPTPWTSPVIQVASVGDGVHAFLRWDYLIGSAGMVVWAWRLYGNAVRMDKGGAIGWCEWVSLVVRVGLLGVVAGPVGAAVMLVW
;
A
#
# COMPACT_ATOMS: atom_id res chain seq x y z
N MET A 1 25.19 0.28 -4.02
CA MET A 1 24.63 -1.09 -3.95
C MET A 1 23.54 -1.22 -5.01
N SER A 2 23.50 -2.29 -5.80
CA SER A 2 22.52 -2.45 -6.89
C SER A 2 21.11 -2.59 -6.31
N ALA A 3 20.09 -1.93 -6.90
CA ALA A 3 18.68 -2.08 -6.50
C ALA A 3 18.24 -3.56 -6.44
N LYS A 4 18.86 -4.41 -7.27
CA LYS A 4 18.65 -5.87 -7.29
C LYS A 4 19.06 -6.59 -6.00
N LEU A 5 19.90 -5.97 -5.15
CA LEU A 5 20.28 -6.49 -3.82
C LEU A 5 19.49 -5.80 -2.71
N ILE A 6 19.22 -4.50 -2.86
CA ILE A 6 18.49 -3.71 -1.84
C ILE A 6 17.05 -4.23 -1.69
N LEU A 7 16.35 -4.48 -2.79
CA LEU A 7 14.93 -4.87 -2.75
C LEU A 7 14.69 -6.25 -2.11
N PRO A 8 15.44 -7.32 -2.45
CA PRO A 8 15.35 -8.58 -1.71
C PRO A 8 15.75 -8.43 -0.23
N ALA A 9 16.76 -7.63 0.07
CA ALA A 9 17.17 -7.38 1.46
C ALA A 9 16.07 -6.67 2.26
N LEU A 10 15.37 -5.69 1.68
CA LEU A 10 14.20 -5.04 2.30
C LEU A 10 13.07 -6.05 2.55
N SER A 11 12.75 -6.89 1.55
CA SER A 11 11.73 -7.93 1.70
C SER A 11 12.08 -8.90 2.83
N LEU A 12 13.32 -9.40 2.90
CA LEU A 12 13.79 -10.30 3.95
C LEU A 12 13.87 -9.62 5.33
N PHE A 13 14.23 -8.34 5.38
CA PHE A 13 14.33 -7.58 6.62
C PHE A 13 12.99 -7.49 7.35
N THR A 14 11.88 -7.58 6.63
CA THR A 14 10.52 -7.69 7.18
C THR A 14 10.37 -8.84 8.19
N LEU A 15 11.07 -9.96 7.99
CA LEU A 15 11.03 -11.08 8.94
C LEU A 15 11.55 -10.67 10.32
N TYR A 16 12.54 -9.77 10.38
CA TYR A 16 13.09 -9.25 11.63
C TYR A 16 12.32 -8.03 12.15
N ALA A 17 12.14 -7.01 11.31
CA ALA A 17 11.57 -5.72 11.70
C ALA A 17 10.07 -5.77 12.01
N ILE A 18 9.35 -6.73 11.42
CA ILE A 18 7.90 -6.88 11.59
C ILE A 18 7.58 -8.16 12.36
N TRP A 19 7.92 -9.33 11.81
CA TRP A 19 7.43 -10.61 12.35
C TRP A 19 8.09 -11.00 13.67
N TYR A 20 9.43 -11.01 13.73
CA TYR A 20 10.14 -11.19 15.00
C TYR A 20 9.76 -10.10 16.00
N TYR A 21 9.66 -8.85 15.57
CA TYR A 21 9.32 -7.76 16.47
C TYR A 21 7.91 -7.88 17.07
N ALA A 22 6.92 -8.26 16.26
CA ALA A 22 5.54 -8.50 16.70
C ALA A 22 5.43 -9.66 17.70
N ASP A 23 6.29 -10.67 17.56
CA ASP A 23 6.40 -11.75 18.55
C ASP A 23 7.05 -11.22 19.83
N ALA A 24 8.23 -10.60 19.70
CA ALA A 24 9.05 -10.13 20.81
C ALA A 24 8.39 -9.01 21.64
N ASN A 25 7.53 -8.19 21.03
CA ASN A 25 6.82 -7.11 21.72
C ASN A 25 5.46 -7.53 22.31
N GLY A 26 5.03 -8.78 22.10
CA GLY A 26 3.80 -9.34 22.65
C GLY A 26 2.54 -9.17 21.78
N LEU A 27 2.61 -8.53 20.62
CA LEU A 27 1.45 -8.36 19.72
C LEU A 27 0.80 -9.69 19.35
N LEU A 28 1.58 -10.68 18.90
CA LEU A 28 1.02 -11.95 18.43
C LEU A 28 0.29 -12.70 19.55
N GLU A 29 0.84 -12.65 20.76
CA GLU A 29 0.21 -13.26 21.94
C GLU A 29 -1.10 -12.55 22.33
N LEU A 30 -1.13 -11.21 22.30
CA LEU A 30 -2.36 -10.45 22.55
C LEU A 30 -3.45 -10.76 21.52
N ALA A 31 -3.10 -10.82 20.24
CA ALA A 31 -4.03 -11.16 19.17
C ALA A 31 -4.57 -12.60 19.32
N ARG A 32 -3.69 -13.56 19.64
CA ARG A 32 -4.07 -14.96 19.89
C ARG A 32 -5.08 -15.06 21.03
N ARG A 33 -4.86 -14.34 22.14
CA ARG A 33 -5.79 -14.31 23.28
C ARG A 33 -7.18 -13.77 22.91
N SER A 34 -7.25 -12.72 22.08
CA SER A 34 -8.54 -12.21 21.57
C SER A 34 -9.27 -13.27 20.74
N ILE A 35 -8.57 -13.97 19.85
CA ILE A 35 -9.16 -15.04 19.02
C ILE A 35 -9.65 -16.21 19.88
N GLU A 36 -8.85 -16.64 20.87
CA GLU A 36 -9.22 -17.74 21.78
C GLU A 36 -10.42 -17.42 22.65
N ARG A 37 -10.49 -16.18 23.16
CA ARG A 37 -11.65 -15.68 23.90
C ARG A 37 -12.86 -15.41 23.00
N LYS A 38 -12.66 -15.37 21.68
CA LYS A 38 -13.68 -14.98 20.68
C LYS A 38 -14.25 -13.60 20.97
N THR A 39 -13.40 -12.67 21.38
CA THR A 39 -13.77 -11.27 21.58
C THR A 39 -12.91 -10.34 20.76
N LEU A 40 -13.48 -9.20 20.35
CA LEU A 40 -12.75 -8.15 19.66
C LEU A 40 -11.65 -7.57 20.57
N PRO A 41 -10.49 -7.17 20.02
CA PRO A 41 -9.43 -6.57 20.83
C PRO A 41 -9.91 -5.38 21.65
N GLY A 42 -9.53 -5.36 22.94
CA GLY A 42 -9.88 -4.24 23.84
C GLY A 42 -11.34 -4.18 24.27
N SER A 43 -12.16 -5.20 23.98
CA SER A 43 -13.57 -5.24 24.40
C SER A 43 -14.07 -6.68 24.66
N ASP A 44 -15.28 -6.78 25.21
CA ASP A 44 -16.00 -8.05 25.37
C ASP A 44 -16.99 -8.33 24.23
N VAL A 45 -16.93 -7.55 23.14
CA VAL A 45 -17.81 -7.73 21.99
C VAL A 45 -17.44 -9.01 21.24
N PRO A 46 -18.41 -9.85 20.82
CA PRO A 46 -18.12 -11.08 20.11
C PRO A 46 -17.32 -10.88 18.80
N LEU A 47 -16.29 -11.69 18.64
CA LEU A 47 -15.50 -11.81 17.41
C LEU A 47 -16.18 -12.79 16.44
N ARG A 48 -16.38 -12.35 15.20
CA ARG A 48 -16.88 -13.20 14.12
C ARG A 48 -15.81 -14.25 13.76
N THR A 49 -16.22 -15.51 13.81
CA THR A 49 -15.36 -16.67 13.52
C THR A 49 -15.80 -17.48 12.31
N VAL A 50 -16.95 -17.13 11.72
CA VAL A 50 -17.50 -17.79 10.53
C VAL A 50 -17.89 -16.70 9.53
N TYR A 51 -17.34 -16.79 8.32
CA TYR A 51 -17.57 -15.84 7.23
C TYR A 51 -18.10 -16.55 5.98
N THR A 52 -17.45 -17.65 5.61
CA THR A 52 -17.68 -18.40 4.38
C THR A 52 -18.10 -19.85 4.65
N GLY A 53 -17.86 -20.36 5.86
CA GLY A 53 -18.06 -21.77 6.21
C GLY A 53 -16.86 -22.66 5.89
N LEU A 54 -15.79 -22.11 5.30
CA LEU A 54 -14.54 -22.82 5.03
C LEU A 54 -13.56 -22.61 6.20
N PRO A 55 -13.23 -23.65 7.00
CA PRO A 55 -12.54 -23.45 8.28
C PRO A 55 -11.20 -22.69 8.19
N ARG A 56 -10.39 -22.97 7.16
CA ARG A 56 -9.09 -22.30 6.97
C ARG A 56 -9.24 -20.84 6.54
N LEU A 57 -10.23 -20.55 5.68
CA LEU A 57 -10.48 -19.20 5.21
C LEU A 57 -11.10 -18.36 6.32
N ASP A 58 -12.02 -18.93 7.08
CA ASP A 58 -12.65 -18.27 8.21
C ASP A 58 -11.63 -17.96 9.31
N HIS A 59 -10.72 -18.89 9.62
CA HIS A 59 -9.61 -18.64 10.54
C HIS A 59 -8.70 -17.50 10.06
N LEU A 60 -8.35 -17.46 8.78
CA LEU A 60 -7.56 -16.37 8.20
C LEU A 60 -8.29 -15.03 8.31
N LEU A 61 -9.57 -14.97 7.95
CA LEU A 61 -10.38 -13.74 8.03
C LEU A 61 -10.58 -13.28 9.47
N THR A 62 -10.74 -14.19 10.43
CA THR A 62 -10.78 -13.86 11.87
C THR A 62 -9.46 -13.27 12.34
N THR A 63 -8.33 -13.86 11.91
CA THR A 63 -6.99 -13.37 12.27
C THR A 63 -6.77 -11.96 11.73
N LEU A 64 -7.07 -11.74 10.44
CA LEU A 64 -6.96 -10.44 9.79
C LEU A 64 -7.93 -9.43 10.41
N THR A 65 -9.17 -9.83 10.73
CA THR A 65 -10.14 -8.95 11.39
C THR A 65 -9.67 -8.53 12.77
N THR A 66 -9.09 -9.45 13.55
CA THR A 66 -8.50 -9.14 14.86
C THR A 66 -7.38 -8.12 14.74
N PHE A 67 -6.51 -8.26 13.73
CA PHE A 67 -5.42 -7.32 13.48
C PHE A 67 -5.92 -5.94 13.02
N PHE A 68 -6.86 -5.89 12.07
CA PHE A 68 -7.31 -4.64 11.45
C PHE A 68 -8.42 -3.92 12.24
N TRP A 69 -9.10 -4.57 13.19
CA TRP A 69 -10.12 -3.95 14.02
C TRP A 69 -9.68 -2.62 14.67
N PRO A 70 -8.58 -2.57 15.47
CA PRO A 70 -8.15 -1.35 16.15
C PRO A 70 -7.72 -0.23 15.19
N THR A 71 -7.48 -0.55 13.91
CA THR A 71 -7.14 0.48 12.90
C THR A 71 -8.34 1.35 12.55
N THR A 72 -9.56 0.86 12.76
CA THR A 72 -10.79 1.46 12.23
C THR A 72 -11.87 1.72 13.26
N ASP A 73 -11.78 1.14 14.46
CA ASP A 73 -12.79 1.30 15.51
C ASP A 73 -12.72 2.66 16.23
N GLY A 74 -11.63 3.41 16.04
CA GLY A 74 -11.42 4.74 16.61
C GLY A 74 -10.85 4.73 18.02
N SER A 75 -10.54 3.56 18.58
CA SER A 75 -9.99 3.44 19.94
C SER A 75 -8.52 3.88 20.06
N HIS A 76 -7.78 3.88 18.95
CA HIS A 76 -6.37 4.31 18.88
C HIS A 76 -6.18 5.44 17.87
N PRO A 77 -6.37 6.72 18.24
CA PRO A 77 -6.33 7.85 17.31
C PRO A 77 -5.04 7.94 16.48
N ALA A 78 -3.89 7.66 17.10
CA ALA A 78 -2.59 7.66 16.44
C ALA A 78 -2.50 6.59 15.33
N LEU A 79 -2.97 5.37 15.64
CA LEU A 79 -3.00 4.25 14.72
C LEU A 79 -3.97 4.53 13.58
N THR A 80 -5.18 5.03 13.87
CA THR A 80 -6.17 5.37 12.84
C THR A 80 -5.62 6.44 11.89
N LEU A 81 -4.99 7.49 12.42
CA LEU A 81 -4.38 8.54 11.59
C LEU A 81 -3.23 7.99 10.74
N HIS A 82 -2.33 7.19 11.32
CA HIS A 82 -1.26 6.51 10.56
C HIS A 82 -1.82 5.60 9.46
N THR A 83 -2.85 4.82 9.77
CA THR A 83 -3.49 3.89 8.84
C THR A 83 -4.11 4.62 7.66
N LEU A 84 -4.68 5.82 7.86
CA LEU A 84 -5.19 6.65 6.77
C LEU A 84 -4.08 7.00 5.76
N GLY A 85 -2.95 7.52 6.23
CA GLY A 85 -1.79 7.82 5.38
C GLY A 85 -1.20 6.57 4.72
N PHE A 86 -1.15 5.45 5.46
CA PHE A 86 -0.69 4.16 4.94
C PHE A 86 -1.61 3.59 3.86
N ALA A 87 -2.93 3.68 4.02
CA ALA A 87 -3.89 3.21 3.02
C ALA A 87 -3.75 3.97 1.69
N GLY A 88 -3.52 5.29 1.74
CA GLY A 88 -3.23 6.05 0.52
C GLY A 88 -1.95 5.56 -0.18
N THR A 89 -0.89 5.38 0.61
CA THR A 89 0.42 4.90 0.16
C THR A 89 0.35 3.50 -0.46
N PHE A 90 -0.28 2.56 0.25
CA PHE A 90 -0.45 1.17 -0.19
C PHE A 90 -1.29 1.10 -1.46
N GLY A 91 -2.41 1.82 -1.50
CA GLY A 91 -3.28 1.86 -2.68
C GLY A 91 -2.56 2.39 -3.91
N SER A 92 -1.81 3.49 -3.78
CA SER A 92 -1.07 4.07 -4.89
C SER A 92 0.07 3.19 -5.37
N ALA A 93 0.78 2.53 -4.45
CA ALA A 93 1.79 1.53 -4.80
C ALA A 93 1.14 0.38 -5.59
N TRP A 94 -0.05 -0.06 -5.18
CA TRP A 94 -0.76 -1.13 -5.84
C TRP A 94 -1.27 -0.75 -7.24
N ILE A 95 -1.65 0.51 -7.46
CA ILE A 95 -1.95 1.04 -8.79
C ILE A 95 -0.71 0.95 -9.70
N LEU A 96 0.47 1.34 -9.21
CA LEU A 96 1.71 1.25 -9.99
C LEU A 96 2.08 -0.20 -10.34
N ILE A 97 2.01 -1.11 -9.36
CA ILE A 97 2.27 -2.54 -9.56
C ILE A 97 1.28 -3.14 -10.58
N THR A 98 0.00 -2.79 -10.47
CA THR A 98 -1.03 -3.27 -11.40
C THR A 98 -0.84 -2.69 -12.81
N LEU A 99 -0.50 -1.41 -12.94
CA LEU A 99 -0.18 -0.82 -14.24
C LEU A 99 1.03 -1.50 -14.87
N GLU A 100 2.08 -1.72 -14.09
CA GLU A 100 3.30 -2.37 -14.56
C GLU A 100 2.98 -3.79 -15.05
N SER A 101 2.18 -4.57 -14.32
CA SER A 101 1.84 -5.93 -14.71
C SER A 101 1.13 -6.04 -16.06
N TRP A 102 0.43 -5.00 -16.49
CA TRP A 102 -0.29 -4.95 -17.76
C TRP A 102 0.53 -4.39 -18.93
N ARG A 103 1.79 -4.03 -18.73
CA ARG A 103 2.68 -3.66 -19.84
C ARG A 103 2.99 -4.88 -20.70
N GLN A 104 2.98 -4.72 -22.02
CA GLN A 104 3.25 -5.82 -22.97
C GLN A 104 4.58 -6.53 -22.72
N GLY A 105 5.63 -5.81 -22.33
CA GLY A 105 6.95 -6.38 -22.03
C GLY A 105 7.01 -7.19 -20.74
N ASN A 106 5.99 -7.10 -19.88
CA ASN A 106 5.86 -7.93 -18.68
C ASN A 106 5.07 -9.22 -18.93
N ALA A 107 4.39 -9.35 -20.08
CA ALA A 107 3.59 -10.53 -20.39
C ALA A 107 4.41 -11.83 -20.20
N TRP A 108 3.82 -12.80 -19.50
CA TRP A 108 4.44 -14.10 -19.19
C TRP A 108 5.66 -14.04 -18.25
N THR A 109 5.96 -12.89 -17.66
CA THR A 109 6.93 -12.78 -16.55
C THR A 109 6.22 -12.86 -15.20
N LEU A 110 6.98 -13.02 -14.11
CA LEU A 110 6.43 -12.94 -12.75
C LEU A 110 5.77 -11.58 -12.46
N ALA A 111 6.21 -10.51 -13.12
CA ALA A 111 5.65 -9.18 -12.96
C ALA A 111 4.21 -9.05 -13.50
N ALA A 112 3.75 -9.98 -14.36
CA ALA A 112 2.39 -9.99 -14.91
C ALA A 112 1.30 -10.47 -13.93
N TYR A 113 1.68 -11.00 -12.76
CA TYR A 113 0.74 -11.64 -11.83
C TYR A 113 0.63 -10.88 -10.51
N PRO A 114 0.07 -9.64 -10.51
CA PRO A 114 0.01 -8.80 -9.31
C PRO A 114 -0.85 -9.45 -8.22
N LEU A 115 -1.84 -10.28 -8.58
CA LEU A 115 -2.70 -11.01 -7.64
C LEU A 115 -1.89 -11.76 -6.57
N ILE A 116 -0.85 -12.50 -6.97
CA ILE A 116 -0.07 -13.35 -6.04
C ILE A 116 0.64 -12.46 -5.01
N PHE A 117 1.28 -11.39 -5.47
CA PHE A 117 1.93 -10.42 -4.60
C PHE A 117 0.92 -9.66 -3.74
N GLY A 118 -0.29 -9.44 -4.23
CA GLY A 118 -1.35 -8.75 -3.49
C GLY A 118 -1.89 -9.58 -2.35
N LEU A 119 -2.19 -10.86 -2.60
CA LEU A 119 -2.56 -11.77 -1.52
C LEU A 119 -1.41 -11.99 -0.54
N SER A 120 -0.17 -11.96 -1.04
CA SER A 120 1.03 -11.95 -0.17
C SER A 120 1.10 -10.67 0.66
N ALA A 121 0.75 -9.51 0.12
CA ALA A 121 0.73 -8.25 0.87
C ALA A 121 -0.26 -8.30 2.04
N GLN A 122 -1.40 -8.94 1.84
CA GLN A 122 -2.46 -9.08 2.86
C GLN A 122 -2.11 -10.11 3.94
N THR A 123 -1.38 -11.17 3.59
CA THR A 123 -1.06 -12.26 4.52
C THR A 123 0.33 -12.16 5.16
N LEU A 124 1.31 -11.57 4.46
CA LEU A 124 2.70 -11.44 4.89
C LEU A 124 3.17 -10.01 5.17
N THR A 125 2.45 -8.99 4.69
CA THR A 125 2.72 -7.52 4.68
C THR A 125 3.05 -6.92 3.32
N PHE A 126 2.70 -5.65 3.16
CA PHE A 126 3.10 -4.82 2.01
C PHE A 126 4.63 -4.67 1.92
N ALA A 127 5.31 -4.52 3.05
CA ALA A 127 6.76 -4.45 3.22
C ALA A 127 7.48 -5.71 2.73
N PHE A 128 6.86 -6.88 2.83
CA PHE A 128 7.39 -8.09 2.23
C PHE A 128 7.14 -8.11 0.72
N ALA A 129 5.88 -7.92 0.31
CA ALA A 129 5.42 -8.18 -1.04
C ALA A 129 5.88 -7.15 -2.08
N ALA A 130 5.82 -5.85 -1.76
CA ALA A 130 6.14 -4.80 -2.72
C ALA A 130 7.62 -4.79 -3.11
N PRO A 131 8.60 -4.84 -2.17
CA PRO A 131 10.01 -4.94 -2.56
C PRO A 131 10.33 -6.23 -3.32
N LEU A 132 9.68 -7.37 -2.97
CA LEU A 132 9.85 -8.62 -3.69
C LEU A 132 9.36 -8.52 -5.14
N TYR A 133 8.15 -8.00 -5.35
CA TYR A 133 7.61 -7.72 -6.69
C TYR A 133 8.58 -6.84 -7.48
N CYS A 134 9.01 -5.73 -6.89
CA CYS A 134 9.92 -4.78 -7.52
C CYS A 134 11.27 -5.44 -7.92
N ALA A 135 11.82 -6.30 -7.06
CA ALA A 135 13.05 -7.04 -7.36
C ALA A 135 12.86 -7.98 -8.56
N LEU A 136 11.76 -8.72 -8.58
CA LEU A 136 11.43 -9.65 -9.65
C LEU A 136 11.17 -8.92 -10.97
N GLN A 137 10.46 -7.78 -10.94
CA GLN A 137 10.22 -6.97 -12.12
C GLN A 137 11.55 -6.43 -12.70
N LEU A 138 12.45 -5.89 -11.87
CA LEU A 138 13.76 -5.37 -12.33
C LEU A 138 14.72 -6.45 -12.84
N THR A 139 14.46 -7.72 -12.53
CA THR A 139 15.33 -8.84 -12.91
C THR A 139 14.79 -9.60 -14.10
N THR A 140 13.47 -9.71 -14.24
CA THR A 140 12.82 -10.55 -15.27
C THR A 140 12.21 -9.76 -16.42
N SER A 141 11.99 -8.45 -16.25
CA SER A 141 11.28 -7.65 -17.25
C SER A 141 12.18 -6.84 -18.19
N ILE A 142 11.87 -6.92 -19.48
CA ILE A 142 12.46 -6.05 -20.51
C ILE A 142 12.01 -4.58 -20.36
N THR A 143 10.86 -4.30 -19.75
CA THR A 143 10.40 -2.91 -19.49
C THR A 143 11.33 -2.20 -18.53
N SER A 144 12.04 -2.95 -17.68
CA SER A 144 13.01 -2.40 -16.74
C SER A 144 14.38 -2.13 -17.38
N THR A 145 14.84 -2.98 -18.31
CA THR A 145 16.20 -2.92 -18.86
C THR A 145 16.28 -2.17 -20.18
N SER A 146 15.24 -2.29 -21.01
CA SER A 146 15.21 -1.75 -22.37
C SER A 146 13.81 -1.26 -22.74
N PRO A 147 13.21 -0.30 -22.00
CA PRO A 147 11.90 0.26 -22.33
C PRO A 147 11.82 0.80 -23.76
N THR A 148 10.78 0.40 -24.48
CA THR A 148 10.41 0.90 -25.81
C THR A 148 8.91 1.22 -25.80
N ALA A 149 8.45 2.05 -26.74
CA ALA A 149 7.02 2.38 -26.85
C ALA A 149 6.10 1.15 -27.02
N THR A 150 6.63 0.06 -27.59
CA THR A 150 5.90 -1.20 -27.74
C THR A 150 5.85 -1.98 -26.43
N ASN A 151 6.98 -2.20 -25.76
CA ASN A 151 6.99 -3.04 -24.56
C ASN A 151 6.36 -2.35 -23.34
N ILE A 152 6.34 -1.02 -23.28
CA ILE A 152 5.66 -0.29 -22.21
C ILE A 152 4.16 -0.10 -22.46
N HIS A 153 3.66 -0.52 -23.63
CA HIS A 153 2.26 -0.36 -24.00
C HIS A 153 1.33 -1.10 -23.04
N ILE A 154 0.26 -0.44 -22.64
CA ILE A 154 -0.81 -1.01 -21.81
C ILE A 154 -2.11 -0.99 -22.65
N PRO A 155 -2.89 -2.08 -22.68
CA PRO A 155 -4.15 -2.12 -23.42
C PRO A 155 -5.11 -1.00 -22.98
N LYS A 156 -5.76 -0.35 -23.95
CA LYS A 156 -6.68 0.77 -23.69
C LYS A 156 -7.78 0.41 -22.69
N THR A 157 -8.36 -0.79 -22.82
CA THR A 157 -9.39 -1.29 -21.90
C THR A 157 -8.95 -1.23 -20.44
N ILE A 158 -7.69 -1.60 -20.16
CA ILE A 158 -7.11 -1.53 -18.81
C ILE A 158 -7.00 -0.07 -18.37
N LEU A 159 -6.45 0.80 -19.23
CA LEU A 159 -6.27 2.21 -18.90
C LEU A 159 -7.60 2.91 -18.59
N THR A 160 -8.68 2.55 -19.27
CA THR A 160 -10.00 3.18 -19.06
C THR A 160 -10.77 2.58 -17.89
N THR A 161 -10.54 1.31 -17.54
CA THR A 161 -11.33 0.61 -16.50
C THR A 161 -10.64 0.61 -15.13
N LEU A 162 -9.31 0.73 -15.07
CA LEU A 162 -8.56 0.64 -13.82
C LEU A 162 -9.03 1.61 -12.74
N PRO A 163 -9.27 2.91 -13.00
CA PRO A 163 -9.75 3.82 -11.94
C PRO A 163 -11.08 3.37 -11.32
N LEU A 164 -12.02 2.89 -12.13
CA LEU A 164 -13.31 2.40 -11.65
C LEU A 164 -13.15 1.09 -10.87
N VAL A 165 -12.43 0.12 -11.43
CA VAL A 165 -12.18 -1.17 -10.77
C VAL A 165 -11.47 -0.96 -9.44
N PHE A 166 -10.47 -0.08 -9.39
CA PHE A 166 -9.75 0.27 -8.18
C PHE A 166 -10.66 0.95 -7.15
N THR A 167 -11.52 1.88 -7.59
CA THR A 167 -12.47 2.55 -6.70
C THR A 167 -13.42 1.55 -6.04
N VAL A 168 -14.02 0.65 -6.82
CA VAL A 168 -14.96 -0.35 -6.32
C VAL A 168 -14.28 -1.41 -5.45
N SER A 169 -13.06 -1.83 -5.84
CA SER A 169 -12.37 -2.94 -5.16
C SER A 169 -11.62 -2.50 -3.91
N TYR A 170 -11.13 -1.26 -3.87
CA TYR A 170 -10.25 -0.77 -2.80
C TYR A 170 -10.81 0.44 -2.06
N ILE A 171 -11.15 1.52 -2.77
CA ILE A 171 -11.53 2.79 -2.13
C ILE A 171 -12.85 2.65 -1.36
N ILE A 172 -13.88 2.08 -1.98
CA ILE A 172 -15.19 1.88 -1.35
C ILE A 172 -15.06 0.95 -0.12
N PRO A 173 -14.47 -0.25 -0.22
CA PRO A 173 -14.26 -1.10 0.96
C PRO A 173 -13.44 -0.43 2.07
N SER A 174 -12.41 0.35 1.72
CA SER A 174 -11.62 1.09 2.71
C SER A 174 -12.47 2.13 3.45
N ALA A 175 -13.33 2.86 2.72
CA ALA A 175 -14.26 3.82 3.29
C ALA A 175 -15.29 3.16 4.20
N LEU A 176 -15.79 1.97 3.84
CA LEU A 176 -16.73 1.21 4.67
C LEU A 176 -16.10 0.77 6.00
N MET A 177 -14.83 0.38 6.01
CA MET A 177 -14.15 -0.02 7.25
C MET A 177 -14.09 1.12 8.28
N VAL A 178 -13.91 2.38 7.85
CA VAL A 178 -13.76 3.52 8.76
C VAL A 178 -15.09 4.13 9.23
N LEU A 179 -16.23 3.62 8.75
CA LEU A 179 -17.53 4.10 9.22
C LEU A 179 -17.69 3.89 10.73
N PRO A 180 -18.20 4.89 11.49
CA PRO A 180 -18.40 4.77 12.91
C PRO A 180 -19.50 3.76 13.24
N ILE A 181 -19.37 3.10 14.39
CA ILE A 181 -20.41 2.20 14.90
C ILE A 181 -21.67 3.03 15.17
N SER A 182 -22.82 2.51 14.75
CA SER A 182 -24.13 3.16 14.90
C SER A 182 -25.22 2.09 15.00
N SER A 183 -26.49 2.52 15.09
CA SER A 183 -27.64 1.61 15.04
C SER A 183 -27.69 0.80 13.73
N THR A 184 -27.22 1.36 12.63
CA THR A 184 -27.15 0.69 11.31
C THR A 184 -25.83 -0.04 11.11
N ILE A 185 -24.71 0.59 11.47
CA ILE A 185 -23.37 0.00 11.35
C ILE A 185 -23.02 -0.70 12.67
N THR A 186 -23.50 -1.95 12.80
CA THR A 186 -23.21 -2.78 13.97
C THR A 186 -21.74 -3.24 13.98
N THR A 187 -21.28 -3.71 15.14
CA THR A 187 -19.93 -4.30 15.30
C THR A 187 -19.73 -5.53 14.39
N ASP A 188 -20.77 -6.35 14.21
CA ASP A 188 -20.74 -7.50 13.30
C ASP A 188 -20.60 -7.05 11.83
N LEU A 189 -21.38 -6.05 11.41
CA LEU A 189 -21.29 -5.52 10.04
C LEU A 189 -19.92 -4.91 9.75
N LYS A 190 -19.33 -4.20 10.73
CA LYS A 190 -17.98 -3.64 10.58
C LYS A 190 -16.92 -4.73 10.41
N GLN A 191 -17.03 -5.86 11.13
CA GLN A 191 -16.15 -7.01 10.93
C GLN A 191 -16.28 -7.60 9.51
N LEU A 192 -17.48 -7.59 8.92
CA LEU A 192 -17.69 -7.99 7.52
C LEU A 192 -17.03 -7.00 6.55
N PHE A 193 -17.08 -5.69 6.80
CA PHE A 193 -16.37 -4.71 5.97
C PHE A 193 -14.86 -4.92 5.99
N ILE A 194 -14.29 -5.21 7.17
CA ILE A 194 -12.85 -5.53 7.30
C ILE A 194 -12.52 -6.79 6.49
N ALA A 195 -13.33 -7.84 6.61
CA ALA A 195 -13.13 -9.09 5.86
C ALA A 195 -13.29 -8.92 4.34
N LEU A 196 -14.28 -8.11 3.91
CA LEU A 196 -14.53 -7.79 2.50
C LEU A 196 -13.36 -7.04 1.87
N TRP A 197 -12.68 -6.18 2.63
CA TRP A 197 -11.50 -5.45 2.14
C TRP A 197 -10.29 -6.36 1.92
N GLN A 198 -10.13 -7.45 2.69
CA GLN A 198 -8.92 -8.29 2.65
C GLN A 198 -8.54 -8.79 1.25
N PRO A 199 -9.42 -9.38 0.43
CA PRO A 199 -9.05 -9.86 -0.90
C PRO A 199 -9.08 -8.80 -2.02
N PHE A 200 -9.04 -7.49 -1.71
CA PHE A 200 -9.08 -6.43 -2.73
C PHE A 200 -8.09 -6.61 -3.91
N PRO A 201 -6.85 -7.12 -3.74
CA PRO A 201 -5.93 -7.28 -4.86
C PRO A 201 -6.41 -8.33 -5.87
N ALA A 202 -7.12 -9.34 -5.38
CA ALA A 202 -7.76 -10.35 -6.23
C ALA A 202 -8.94 -9.76 -6.99
N TYR A 203 -9.79 -8.94 -6.33
CA TYR A 203 -10.88 -8.23 -7.01
C TYR A 203 -10.37 -7.37 -8.17
N ILE A 204 -9.32 -6.57 -7.94
CA ILE A 204 -8.70 -5.74 -8.98
C ILE A 204 -8.22 -6.59 -10.15
N SER A 205 -7.44 -7.64 -9.86
CA SER A 205 -6.83 -8.49 -10.88
C SER A 205 -7.88 -9.24 -11.71
N ILE A 206 -8.89 -9.80 -11.04
CA ILE A 206 -9.98 -10.55 -11.69
C ILE A 206 -10.84 -9.60 -12.54
N LEU A 207 -11.30 -8.48 -11.98
CA LEU A 207 -12.18 -7.55 -12.69
C LEU A 207 -11.47 -6.88 -13.89
N LEU A 208 -10.18 -6.54 -13.77
CA LEU A 208 -9.40 -6.04 -14.90
C LEU A 208 -9.22 -7.09 -15.99
N THR A 209 -8.91 -8.34 -15.62
CA THR A 209 -8.76 -9.44 -16.57
C THR A 209 -10.06 -9.73 -17.31
N LEU A 210 -11.18 -9.80 -16.58
CA LEU A 210 -12.51 -9.98 -17.15
C LEU A 210 -12.88 -8.80 -18.06
N SER A 211 -12.64 -7.57 -17.61
CA SER A 211 -12.89 -6.37 -18.42
C SER A 211 -12.07 -6.40 -19.72
N HIS A 212 -10.79 -6.79 -19.65
CA HIS A 212 -9.97 -6.93 -20.84
C HIS A 212 -10.46 -8.03 -21.77
N ALA A 213 -10.79 -9.22 -21.23
CA ALA A 213 -11.27 -10.34 -22.04
C ALA A 213 -12.61 -10.01 -22.75
N LEU A 214 -13.53 -9.34 -22.06
CA LEU A 214 -14.87 -9.03 -22.57
C LEU A 214 -14.87 -7.82 -23.51
N PHE A 215 -14.07 -6.79 -23.23
CA PHE A 215 -14.15 -5.51 -23.93
C PHE A 215 -13.00 -5.24 -24.90
N SER A 216 -11.88 -5.99 -24.84
CA SER A 216 -10.77 -5.80 -25.79
C SER A 216 -11.15 -6.01 -27.26
N PRO A 217 -12.04 -6.95 -27.65
CA PRO A 217 -12.46 -7.10 -29.04
C PRO A 217 -13.21 -5.88 -29.59
N PHE A 218 -13.87 -5.13 -28.70
CA PHE A 218 -14.65 -3.94 -29.05
C PHE A 218 -13.81 -2.64 -29.02
N THR A 219 -12.59 -2.69 -28.46
CA THR A 219 -11.65 -1.58 -28.52
C THR A 219 -10.74 -1.75 -29.74
N SER A 220 -11.12 -1.13 -30.86
CA SER A 220 -10.39 -1.24 -32.14
C SER A 220 -8.90 -0.83 -32.06
N THR A 221 -8.10 -1.41 -32.96
CA THR A 221 -6.68 -1.08 -33.19
C THR A 221 -6.45 0.43 -33.38
N PRO A 222 -5.39 1.00 -32.75
CA PRO A 222 -5.23 2.44 -32.63
C PRO A 222 -5.02 3.15 -33.97
N LYS A 223 -5.96 4.00 -34.38
CA LYS A 223 -5.71 5.06 -35.38
C LYS A 223 -4.69 6.07 -34.81
N PRO A 224 -3.95 6.84 -35.63
CA PRO A 224 -2.96 7.83 -35.15
C PRO A 224 -3.51 8.81 -34.09
N THR A 225 -4.79 9.18 -34.20
CA THR A 225 -5.51 10.03 -33.23
C THR A 225 -5.68 9.38 -31.84
N GLN A 226 -5.65 8.05 -31.75
CA GLN A 226 -5.81 7.30 -30.49
C GLN A 226 -4.51 7.15 -29.69
N LYS A 227 -3.32 7.41 -30.28
CA LYS A 227 -2.06 7.50 -29.51
C LYS A 227 -2.15 8.58 -28.43
N ASN A 228 -2.71 9.73 -28.76
CA ASN A 228 -2.90 10.85 -27.82
C ASN A 228 -3.89 10.50 -26.70
N HIS A 229 -4.95 9.74 -27.00
CA HIS A 229 -5.91 9.30 -26.00
C HIS A 229 -5.32 8.30 -24.99
N ASN A 230 -4.48 7.36 -25.44
CA ASN A 230 -3.84 6.41 -24.52
C ASN A 230 -2.87 7.11 -23.54
N LEU A 231 -2.13 8.13 -24.01
CA LEU A 231 -1.29 8.95 -23.15
C LEU A 231 -2.11 9.76 -22.15
N SER A 232 -3.24 10.32 -22.58
CA SER A 232 -4.15 11.04 -21.68
C SER A 232 -4.71 10.12 -20.58
N SER A 233 -5.16 8.92 -20.93
CA SER A 233 -5.64 7.93 -19.94
C SER A 233 -4.54 7.49 -18.98
N LEU A 234 -3.32 7.27 -19.48
CA LEU A 234 -2.18 6.90 -18.63
C LEU A 234 -1.83 8.03 -17.65
N ARG A 235 -1.78 9.29 -18.11
CA ARG A 235 -1.60 10.48 -17.25
C ARG A 235 -2.69 10.59 -16.20
N PHE A 236 -3.95 10.31 -16.57
CA PHE A 236 -5.06 10.30 -15.62
C PHE A 236 -4.85 9.25 -14.52
N ILE A 237 -4.40 8.04 -14.84
CA ILE A 237 -4.15 7.01 -13.82
C ILE A 237 -2.98 7.41 -12.92
N TYR A 238 -1.90 7.99 -13.45
CA TYR A 238 -0.82 8.49 -12.60
C TYR A 238 -1.29 9.64 -11.71
N ALA A 239 -2.11 10.57 -12.22
CA ALA A 239 -2.74 11.59 -11.40
C ALA A 239 -3.63 10.96 -10.31
N PHE A 240 -4.45 9.99 -10.67
CA PHE A 240 -5.31 9.25 -9.74
C PHE A 240 -4.49 8.56 -8.65
N ALA A 241 -3.41 7.86 -9.00
CA ALA A 241 -2.48 7.26 -8.04
C ALA A 241 -1.79 8.32 -7.17
N PHE A 242 -1.37 9.44 -7.74
CA PHE A 242 -0.74 10.54 -7.02
C PHE A 242 -1.70 11.15 -5.98
N PHE A 243 -2.95 11.44 -6.36
CA PHE A 243 -3.94 11.99 -5.44
C PHE A 243 -4.40 10.98 -4.38
N ASN A 244 -4.44 9.69 -4.72
CA ASN A 244 -4.78 8.62 -3.77
C ASN A 244 -3.76 8.52 -2.61
N THR A 245 -2.50 8.92 -2.80
CA THR A 245 -1.51 9.01 -1.71
C THR A 245 -1.39 10.41 -1.15
N LEU A 246 -1.43 11.45 -1.98
CA LEU A 246 -1.29 12.84 -1.56
C LEU A 246 -2.35 13.25 -0.55
N ILE A 247 -3.63 12.96 -0.82
CA ILE A 247 -4.73 13.44 0.02
C ILE A 247 -4.64 12.83 1.43
N PRO A 248 -4.57 11.49 1.61
CA PRO A 248 -4.44 10.91 2.95
C PRO A 248 -3.14 11.31 3.65
N HIS A 249 -2.03 11.45 2.92
CA HIS A 249 -0.75 11.91 3.47
C HIS A 249 -0.84 13.34 4.02
N LEU A 250 -1.40 14.27 3.25
CA LEU A 250 -1.60 15.66 3.71
C LEU A 250 -2.56 15.75 4.88
N VAL A 251 -3.64 14.97 4.89
CA VAL A 251 -4.55 14.89 6.05
C VAL A 251 -3.80 14.41 7.29
N THR A 252 -3.04 13.32 7.17
CA THR A 252 -2.24 12.75 8.26
C THR A 252 -1.23 13.76 8.80
N LEU A 253 -0.46 14.41 7.93
CA LEU A 253 0.50 15.44 8.30
C LEU A 253 -0.17 16.66 8.94
N THR A 254 -1.24 17.17 8.34
CA THR A 254 -1.91 18.40 8.82
C THR A 254 -2.53 18.18 10.20
N VAL A 255 -3.27 17.08 10.38
CA VAL A 255 -3.86 16.75 11.68
C VAL A 255 -2.76 16.58 12.72
N SER A 256 -1.70 15.85 12.40
CA SER A 256 -0.62 15.62 13.37
C SER A 256 0.15 16.91 13.71
N LEU A 257 0.53 17.72 12.71
CA LEU A 257 1.22 19.00 12.92
C LEU A 257 0.37 20.04 13.64
N SER A 258 -0.95 19.96 13.53
CA SER A 258 -1.84 20.87 14.26
C SER A 258 -1.69 20.75 15.79
N THR A 259 -1.24 19.60 16.30
CA THR A 259 -0.91 19.43 17.73
C THR A 259 0.22 20.32 18.21
N ILE A 260 1.10 20.78 17.30
CA ILE A 260 2.24 21.65 17.59
C ILE A 260 1.93 23.09 17.16
N LEU A 261 1.45 23.27 15.93
CA LEU A 261 1.29 24.59 15.30
C LEU A 261 0.01 25.31 15.72
N ALA A 262 -1.05 24.56 16.05
CA ALA A 262 -2.36 25.11 16.39
C ALA A 262 -3.12 24.24 17.42
N PRO A 263 -2.54 23.87 18.58
CA PRO A 263 -3.12 22.90 19.51
C PRO A 263 -4.50 23.27 20.05
N ALA A 264 -4.86 24.57 20.01
CA ALA A 264 -6.15 25.08 20.45
C ALA A 264 -7.34 24.58 19.60
N ILE A 265 -7.12 24.16 18.34
CA ILE A 265 -8.19 23.63 17.49
C ILE A 265 -8.57 22.18 17.82
N LEU A 266 -7.74 21.50 18.62
CA LEU A 266 -7.94 20.11 19.02
C LEU A 266 -8.37 20.01 20.49
N SER A 267 -9.30 19.11 20.77
CA SER A 267 -9.65 18.75 22.15
C SER A 267 -8.40 18.24 22.89
N PRO A 268 -8.24 18.58 24.19
CA PRO A 268 -7.03 18.24 24.94
C PRO A 268 -6.65 16.76 24.91
N GLU A 269 -7.63 15.86 24.92
CA GLU A 269 -7.45 14.40 24.87
C GLU A 269 -6.75 13.88 23.60
N TYR A 270 -6.86 14.58 22.47
CA TYR A 270 -6.26 14.15 21.20
C TYR A 270 -4.87 14.75 20.94
N ARG A 271 -4.43 15.74 21.72
CA ARG A 271 -3.17 16.45 21.47
C ARG A 271 -1.95 15.54 21.58
N THR A 272 -1.90 14.71 22.61
CA THR A 272 -0.78 13.76 22.81
C THR A 272 -0.86 12.58 21.84
N PRO A 273 -1.99 11.88 21.68
CA PRO A 273 -2.07 10.73 20.75
C PRO A 273 -1.81 11.11 19.29
N LEU A 274 -2.24 12.30 18.85
CA LEU A 274 -2.04 12.75 17.46
C LEU A 274 -0.69 13.43 17.23
N HIS A 275 0.16 13.55 18.25
CA HIS A 275 1.46 14.22 18.13
C HIS A 275 2.36 13.49 17.10
N PRO A 276 3.14 14.21 16.26
CA PRO A 276 3.94 13.59 15.21
C PRO A 276 4.89 12.49 15.69
N SER A 277 5.46 12.63 16.89
CA SER A 277 6.34 11.61 17.46
C SER A 277 5.61 10.30 17.81
N ILE A 278 4.30 10.34 18.06
CA ILE A 278 3.48 9.16 18.34
C ILE A 278 2.98 8.55 17.04
N VAL A 279 2.44 9.38 16.14
CA VAL A 279 1.87 8.94 14.85
C VAL A 279 2.95 8.29 13.98
N PHE A 280 4.11 8.94 13.84
CA PHE A 280 5.16 8.54 12.90
C PHE A 280 6.40 7.89 13.55
N GLY A 281 6.59 8.02 14.86
CA GLY A 281 7.79 7.50 15.53
C GLY A 281 7.86 5.99 15.41
N ILE A 282 8.98 5.43 14.93
CA ILE A 282 9.09 3.99 14.66
C ILE A 282 9.80 3.30 15.83
N PRO A 283 9.11 2.44 16.59
CA PRO A 283 9.76 1.69 17.66
C PRO A 283 10.62 0.56 17.08
N THR A 284 11.74 0.25 17.71
CA THR A 284 12.79 -0.59 17.12
C THR A 284 12.92 -1.96 17.79
N PRO A 285 13.14 -3.05 17.01
CA PRO A 285 13.30 -4.41 17.55
C PRO A 285 14.62 -4.66 18.30
N TRP A 286 15.61 -3.78 18.16
CA TRP A 286 16.91 -3.88 18.82
C TRP A 286 16.99 -3.12 20.16
N THR A 287 15.89 -2.53 20.64
CA THR A 287 15.84 -1.95 21.99
C THR A 287 15.93 -3.06 23.03
N SER A 288 16.77 -2.87 24.06
CA SER A 288 16.98 -3.87 25.12
C SER A 288 16.63 -3.29 26.50
N PRO A 289 15.63 -3.86 27.22
CA PRO A 289 14.72 -4.91 26.77
C PRO A 289 13.76 -4.41 25.68
N VAL A 290 13.20 -5.34 24.88
CA VAL A 290 12.19 -5.03 23.87
C VAL A 290 10.95 -4.48 24.58
N ILE A 291 10.50 -3.30 24.16
CA ILE A 291 9.33 -2.63 24.74
C ILE A 291 8.07 -3.45 24.43
N GLN A 292 7.39 -3.90 25.47
CA GLN A 292 6.13 -4.64 25.38
C GLN A 292 4.97 -3.72 25.07
N VAL A 293 4.05 -4.17 24.22
CA VAL A 293 2.82 -3.44 23.90
C VAL A 293 1.70 -3.76 24.89
N ALA A 294 0.86 -2.78 25.18
CA ALA A 294 -0.24 -2.94 26.15
C ALA A 294 -1.51 -3.48 25.51
N SER A 295 -1.71 -3.25 24.21
CA SER A 295 -2.89 -3.67 23.46
C SER A 295 -2.54 -4.15 22.05
N VAL A 296 -3.48 -4.86 21.42
CA VAL A 296 -3.37 -5.24 20.00
C VAL A 296 -3.19 -3.97 19.14
N GLY A 297 -3.90 -2.88 19.43
CA GLY A 297 -3.76 -1.62 18.70
C GLY A 297 -2.35 -1.02 18.76
N ASP A 298 -1.72 -1.02 19.94
CA ASP A 298 -0.34 -0.52 20.08
C ASP A 298 0.66 -1.36 19.25
N GLY A 299 0.49 -2.69 19.28
CA GLY A 299 1.30 -3.60 18.48
C GLY A 299 1.06 -3.45 16.97
N VAL A 300 -0.20 -3.34 16.54
CA VAL A 300 -0.56 -3.09 15.14
C VAL A 300 0.02 -1.76 14.66
N HIS A 301 0.04 -0.73 15.52
CA HIS A 301 0.64 0.56 15.16
C HIS A 301 2.16 0.44 14.99
N ALA A 302 2.86 -0.27 15.86
CA ALA A 302 4.27 -0.57 15.69
C ALA A 302 4.55 -1.35 14.39
N PHE A 303 3.72 -2.36 14.11
CA PHE A 303 3.78 -3.19 12.90
C PHE A 303 3.60 -2.35 11.62
N LEU A 304 2.51 -1.58 11.52
CA LEU A 304 2.17 -0.82 10.32
C LEU A 304 3.13 0.35 10.04
N ARG A 305 3.85 0.84 11.06
CA ARG A 305 4.92 1.84 10.87
C ARG A 305 6.13 1.25 10.15
N TRP A 306 6.53 0.03 10.50
CA TRP A 306 7.55 -0.71 9.75
C TRP A 306 7.05 -1.12 8.36
N ASP A 307 5.80 -1.55 8.26
CA ASP A 307 5.17 -1.93 7.00
C ASP A 307 5.16 -0.76 6.00
N TYR A 308 4.73 0.42 6.47
CA TYR A 308 4.80 1.68 5.73
C TYR A 308 6.23 1.99 5.27
N LEU A 309 7.21 1.96 6.19
CA LEU A 309 8.59 2.37 5.92
C LEU A 309 9.24 1.49 4.85
N ILE A 310 9.24 0.17 5.06
CA ILE A 310 9.96 -0.78 4.20
C ILE A 310 9.29 -0.87 2.84
N GLY A 311 7.96 -1.00 2.80
CA GLY A 311 7.22 -1.10 1.54
C GLY A 311 7.37 0.17 0.69
N SER A 312 7.27 1.34 1.31
CA SER A 312 7.48 2.62 0.63
C SER A 312 8.90 2.80 0.11
N ALA A 313 9.91 2.44 0.92
CA ALA A 313 11.31 2.46 0.49
C ALA A 313 11.54 1.54 -0.72
N GLY A 314 10.92 0.36 -0.74
CA GLY A 314 10.97 -0.54 -1.88
C GLY A 314 10.42 0.10 -3.16
N MET A 315 9.26 0.74 -3.08
CA MET A 315 8.66 1.44 -4.23
C MET A 315 9.52 2.60 -4.75
N VAL A 316 10.13 3.38 -3.86
CA VAL A 316 11.04 4.47 -4.25
C VAL A 316 12.30 3.94 -4.92
N VAL A 317 12.94 2.92 -4.35
CA VAL A 317 14.15 2.29 -4.94
C VAL A 317 13.85 1.72 -6.34
N TRP A 318 12.68 1.09 -6.49
CA TRP A 318 12.21 0.58 -7.76
C TRP A 318 11.98 1.68 -8.80
N ALA A 319 11.17 2.67 -8.46
CA ALA A 319 10.85 3.81 -9.33
C ALA A 319 12.11 4.59 -9.74
N TRP A 320 13.02 4.81 -8.78
CA TRP A 320 14.31 5.44 -9.05
C TRP A 320 15.14 4.65 -10.07
N ARG A 321 15.15 3.32 -9.96
CA ARG A 321 15.88 2.47 -10.90
C ARG A 321 15.27 2.51 -12.29
N LEU A 322 13.93 2.50 -12.40
CA LEU A 322 13.24 2.63 -13.69
C LEU A 322 13.55 3.98 -14.34
N TYR A 323 13.44 5.07 -13.59
CA TYR A 323 13.78 6.42 -14.06
C TYR A 323 15.21 6.48 -14.60
N GLY A 324 16.18 5.97 -13.82
CA GLY A 324 17.58 5.97 -14.24
C GLY A 324 17.85 5.16 -15.51
N ASN A 325 17.14 4.03 -15.70
CA ASN A 325 17.27 3.24 -16.92
C ASN A 325 16.64 3.93 -18.13
N ALA A 326 15.48 4.58 -17.95
CA ALA A 326 14.82 5.36 -19.01
C ALA A 326 15.69 6.54 -19.46
N VAL A 327 16.23 7.34 -18.52
CA VAL A 327 17.13 8.46 -18.85
C VAL A 327 18.39 7.98 -19.54
N ARG A 328 18.96 6.84 -19.11
CA ARG A 328 20.15 6.27 -19.76
C ARG A 328 19.89 5.92 -21.22
N MET A 329 18.71 5.41 -21.53
CA MET A 329 18.35 5.07 -22.91
C MET A 329 18.05 6.30 -23.76
N ASP A 330 17.37 7.29 -23.20
CA ASP A 330 17.03 8.53 -23.90
C ASP A 330 18.27 9.38 -24.22
N LYS A 331 19.16 9.56 -23.23
CA LYS A 331 20.36 10.40 -23.37
C LYS A 331 21.62 9.64 -23.83
N GLY A 332 21.56 8.31 -23.97
CA GLY A 332 22.70 7.46 -24.33
C GLY A 332 23.82 7.38 -23.27
N GLY A 333 23.59 7.87 -22.05
CA GLY A 333 24.62 8.02 -21.01
C GLY A 333 24.07 8.06 -19.59
N ALA A 334 24.95 8.01 -18.59
CA ALA A 334 24.54 8.12 -17.19
C ALA A 334 24.07 9.55 -16.85
N ILE A 335 23.23 9.66 -15.83
CA ILE A 335 22.80 10.95 -15.27
C ILE A 335 24.04 11.70 -14.76
N GLY A 336 24.23 12.95 -15.21
CA GLY A 336 25.31 13.80 -14.72
C GLY A 336 25.14 14.16 -13.24
N TRP A 337 26.24 14.50 -12.55
CA TRP A 337 26.21 14.77 -11.11
C TRP A 337 25.17 15.83 -10.69
N CYS A 338 25.11 16.96 -11.38
CA CYS A 338 24.15 18.03 -11.06
C CYS A 338 22.69 17.59 -11.27
N GLU A 339 22.41 16.82 -12.33
CA GLU A 339 21.08 16.27 -12.58
C GLU A 339 20.70 15.25 -11.49
N TRP A 340 21.66 14.44 -11.05
CA TRP A 340 21.47 13.48 -9.96
C TRP A 340 21.14 14.19 -8.64
N VAL A 341 21.89 15.24 -8.28
CA VAL A 341 21.61 16.04 -7.07
C VAL A 341 20.22 16.69 -7.17
N SER A 342 19.88 17.26 -8.34
CA SER A 342 18.55 17.84 -8.56
C SER A 342 17.44 16.80 -8.40
N LEU A 343 17.63 15.59 -8.91
CA LEU A 343 16.68 14.49 -8.76
C LEU A 343 16.50 14.08 -7.29
N VAL A 344 17.60 13.94 -6.53
CA VAL A 344 17.55 13.61 -5.10
C VAL A 344 16.74 14.67 -4.34
N VAL A 345 17.02 15.95 -4.59
CA VAL A 345 16.29 17.06 -3.95
C VAL A 345 14.81 17.03 -4.32
N ARG A 346 14.48 16.86 -5.60
CA ARG A 346 13.08 16.78 -6.05
C ARG A 346 12.33 15.61 -5.44
N VAL A 347 12.93 14.42 -5.41
CA VAL A 347 12.31 13.23 -4.80
C VAL A 347 12.16 13.41 -3.30
N GLY A 348 13.13 14.02 -2.61
CA GLY A 348 13.03 14.36 -1.20
C GLY A 348 11.86 15.32 -0.91
N LEU A 349 11.78 16.43 -1.66
CA LEU A 349 10.70 17.41 -1.52
C LEU A 349 9.32 16.81 -1.85
N LEU A 350 9.23 16.02 -2.92
CA LEU A 350 8.01 15.29 -3.27
C LEU A 350 7.64 14.27 -2.20
N GLY A 351 8.62 13.60 -1.60
CA GLY A 351 8.42 12.65 -0.51
C GLY A 351 7.83 13.32 0.73
N VAL A 352 8.26 14.54 1.05
CA VAL A 352 7.69 15.34 2.15
C VAL A 352 6.23 15.73 1.84
N VAL A 353 5.96 16.20 0.62
CA VAL A 353 4.64 16.75 0.26
C VAL A 353 3.59 15.68 -0.04
N ALA A 354 3.97 14.62 -0.76
CA ALA A 354 3.05 13.61 -1.29
C ALA A 354 3.24 12.21 -0.68
N GLY A 355 4.20 12.07 0.25
CA GLY A 355 4.65 10.78 0.76
C GLY A 355 5.65 10.10 -0.19
N PRO A 356 6.38 9.07 0.28
CA PRO A 356 7.42 8.43 -0.52
C PRO A 356 6.86 7.75 -1.78
N VAL A 357 5.68 7.13 -1.70
CA VAL A 357 5.04 6.54 -2.88
C VAL A 357 4.52 7.60 -3.84
N GLY A 358 4.12 8.78 -3.36
CA GLY A 358 3.82 9.93 -4.24
C GLY A 358 5.04 10.35 -5.07
N ALA A 359 6.23 10.37 -4.46
CA ALA A 359 7.48 10.58 -5.19
C ALA A 359 7.77 9.43 -6.17
N ALA A 360 7.50 8.18 -5.80
CA ALA A 360 7.63 7.03 -6.70
C ALA A 360 6.69 7.13 -7.92
N VAL A 361 5.45 7.58 -7.73
CA VAL A 361 4.51 7.86 -8.85
C VAL A 361 5.11 8.88 -9.80
N MET A 362 5.65 9.99 -9.29
CA MET A 362 6.26 11.05 -10.11
C MET A 362 7.55 10.62 -10.83
N LEU A 363 8.26 9.62 -10.31
CA LEU A 363 9.44 9.05 -10.97
C LEU A 363 9.08 8.10 -12.12
N VAL A 364 7.90 7.46 -12.06
CA VAL A 364 7.41 6.50 -13.07
C VAL A 364 6.54 7.18 -14.13
N TRP A 365 5.86 8.27 -13.76
CA TRP A 365 5.11 9.14 -14.69
C TRP A 365 6.07 9.81 -15.67
#